data_AF-A0A6N8TJH1-F1
#
_entry.id   AF-A0A6N8TJH1-F1
#
_cell.length_a   1.000
_cell.length_b   1.000
_cell.length_c   1.000
_cell.angle_alpha   90.00
_cell.angle_beta   90.00
_cell.angle_gamma   90.00
#
_symmetry.space_group_name_H-M   'P 1'
#
loop_
_entity.id
_entity.type
_entity.pdbx_description
1 polymer ?
#
loop_
_entity_poly.entity_id
_entity_poly.type
_entity_poly.pdbx_seq_one_letter_code
_entity_poly.pdbx_strand_id
1 'polypeptide(L)'
;MKHMAAATLRAQLNRFRPQLGDLVTSIVVAVYLLLFLNVTFWSKAGLYLKNDPSAYAALWVAIFALFAIGTVAVSIKYIIKPVLILYIAVATAAAWFTDTYGVFVDTDMVRNAFETTKAETQDLLTPGLIKHFALYFFLPTAFLTWIRIVHQPFG
;
A
#
# COMPACT_ATOMS: atom_id res chain seq x y z
N MET A 1 -0.51 39.28 -14.52
CA MET A 1 -1.13 38.28 -15.42
C MET A 1 -0.77 36.81 -15.11
N LYS A 2 0.50 36.42 -14.95
CA LYS A 2 0.89 35.01 -14.66
C LYS A 2 0.25 34.38 -13.40
N HIS A 3 0.05 35.18 -12.34
CA HIS A 3 -0.56 34.71 -11.08
C HIS A 3 -2.07 34.37 -11.20
N MET A 4 -2.82 35.06 -12.07
CA MET A 4 -4.24 34.74 -12.30
C MET A 4 -4.39 33.44 -13.09
N ALA A 5 -3.56 33.21 -14.11
CA ALA A 5 -3.62 31.99 -14.92
C ALA A 5 -3.35 30.72 -14.10
N ALA A 6 -2.38 30.77 -13.18
CA ALA A 6 -2.07 29.65 -12.26
C ALA A 6 -3.21 29.38 -11.25
N ALA A 7 -3.90 30.42 -10.78
CA ALA A 7 -5.04 30.30 -9.88
C ALA A 7 -6.25 29.67 -10.59
N THR A 8 -6.52 30.07 -11.83
CA THR A 8 -7.60 29.49 -12.66
C THR A 8 -7.31 28.04 -13.01
N LEU A 9 -6.06 27.69 -13.35
CA LEU A 9 -5.65 26.30 -13.62
C LEU A 9 -5.78 25.41 -12.37
N ARG A 10 -5.37 25.90 -11.20
CA ARG A 10 -5.57 25.21 -9.92
C ARG A 10 -7.04 25.00 -9.58
N ALA A 11 -7.88 26.00 -9.83
CA ALA A 11 -9.32 25.92 -9.61
C ALA A 11 -9.98 24.87 -10.52
N GLN A 12 -9.58 24.80 -11.79
CA GLN A 12 -10.07 23.78 -12.71
C GLN A 12 -9.59 22.37 -12.34
N LEU A 13 -8.32 22.20 -12.00
CA LEU A 13 -7.79 20.91 -11.52
C LEU A 13 -8.50 20.42 -10.25
N ASN A 14 -8.89 21.34 -9.36
CA ASN A 14 -9.63 21.01 -8.13
C ASN A 14 -11.05 20.50 -8.39
N ARG A 15 -11.69 20.86 -9.52
CA ARG A 15 -13.03 20.39 -9.88
C ARG A 15 -13.04 18.89 -10.23
N PHE A 16 -11.91 18.36 -10.68
CA PHE A 16 -11.76 16.96 -11.11
C PHE A 16 -11.14 16.05 -10.04
N ARG A 17 -10.84 16.56 -8.83
CA ARG A 17 -10.28 15.71 -7.76
C ARG A 17 -11.39 14.88 -7.12
N PRO A 18 -11.35 13.54 -7.20
CA PRO A 18 -12.35 12.70 -6.55
C PRO A 18 -12.37 12.98 -5.05
N GLN A 19 -13.57 13.07 -4.48
CA GLN A 19 -13.75 13.18 -3.04
C GLN A 19 -14.16 11.82 -2.50
N LEU A 20 -13.34 11.25 -1.63
CA LEU A 20 -13.62 9.97 -0.99
C LEU A 20 -13.63 10.16 0.52
N GLY A 21 -14.52 9.43 1.18
CA GLY A 21 -14.52 9.32 2.63
C GLY A 21 -13.22 8.69 3.14
N ASP A 22 -12.82 9.05 4.34
CA ASP A 22 -11.65 8.49 5.02
C ASP A 22 -11.79 6.97 5.29
N LEU A 23 -13.00 6.52 5.67
CA LEU A 23 -13.32 5.09 5.75
C LEU A 23 -13.18 4.39 4.39
N VAL A 24 -13.80 4.92 3.34
CA VAL A 24 -13.75 4.33 1.99
C VAL A 24 -12.31 4.25 1.49
N THR A 25 -11.53 5.31 1.71
CA THR A 25 -10.12 5.35 1.34
C THR A 25 -9.33 4.26 2.05
N SER A 26 -9.54 4.10 3.36
CA SER A 26 -8.88 3.06 4.17
C SER A 26 -9.22 1.66 3.67
N ILE A 27 -10.50 1.37 3.42
CA ILE A 27 -10.95 0.08 2.90
C ILE A 27 -10.37 -0.21 1.50
N VAL A 28 -10.34 0.79 0.60
CA VAL A 28 -9.74 0.63 -0.73
C VAL A 28 -8.25 0.29 -0.61
N VAL A 29 -7.52 0.96 0.28
CA VAL A 29 -6.10 0.64 0.52
C VAL A 29 -5.96 -0.75 1.15
N ALA A 30 -6.81 -1.13 2.10
CA ALA A 30 -6.78 -2.48 2.69
C ALA A 30 -6.99 -3.58 1.64
N VAL A 31 -7.97 -3.42 0.75
CA VAL A 31 -8.21 -4.35 -0.37
C VAL A 31 -7.01 -4.37 -1.33
N TYR A 32 -6.42 -3.21 -1.60
CA TYR A 32 -5.23 -3.12 -2.45
C TYR A 32 -4.04 -3.90 -1.87
N LEU A 33 -3.72 -3.68 -0.59
CA LEU A 33 -2.67 -4.41 0.12
C LEU A 33 -2.94 -5.92 0.09
N LEU A 34 -4.18 -6.31 0.40
CA LEU A 34 -4.61 -7.70 0.45
C LEU A 34 -4.45 -8.43 -0.88
N LEU A 35 -4.90 -7.84 -1.99
CA LEU A 35 -4.98 -8.51 -3.29
C LEU A 35 -3.67 -8.47 -4.07
N PHE A 36 -2.97 -7.32 -4.06
CA PHE A 36 -1.86 -7.09 -4.98
C PHE A 36 -0.49 -7.26 -4.35
N LEU A 37 -0.35 -7.05 -3.04
CA LEU A 37 0.95 -7.07 -2.35
C LEU A 37 1.14 -8.30 -1.45
N ASN A 38 0.29 -9.32 -1.59
CA ASN A 38 0.34 -10.56 -0.82
C ASN A 38 0.18 -11.81 -1.72
N VAL A 39 0.59 -11.75 -2.99
CA VAL A 39 0.36 -12.81 -3.98
C VAL A 39 1.00 -14.14 -3.57
N THR A 40 2.28 -14.14 -3.18
CA THR A 40 2.97 -15.36 -2.72
C THR A 40 2.32 -15.95 -1.47
N PHE A 41 1.85 -15.11 -0.55
CA PHE A 41 1.10 -15.57 0.63
C PHE A 41 -0.15 -16.33 0.23
N TRP A 42 -0.98 -15.78 -0.67
CA TRP A 42 -2.22 -16.43 -1.11
C TRP A 42 -1.98 -17.71 -1.90
N SER A 43 -0.93 -17.75 -2.73
CA SER A 43 -0.49 -18.95 -3.43
C SER A 43 -0.15 -20.07 -2.44
N LYS A 44 0.71 -19.78 -1.46
CA LYS A 44 1.10 -20.75 -0.42
C LYS A 44 -0.10 -21.17 0.43
N ALA A 45 -0.88 -20.20 0.93
CA ALA A 45 -2.05 -20.48 1.76
C ALA A 45 -3.08 -21.37 1.04
N GLY A 46 -3.32 -21.12 -0.25
CA GLY A 46 -4.22 -21.95 -1.07
C GLY A 46 -3.71 -23.38 -1.24
N LEU A 47 -2.39 -23.57 -1.38
CA LEU A 47 -1.78 -24.91 -1.42
C LEU A 47 -1.87 -25.64 -0.07
N TYR A 48 -1.60 -24.94 1.04
CA TYR A 48 -1.64 -25.52 2.38
C TYR A 48 -3.07 -25.86 2.84
N LEU A 49 -4.05 -25.01 2.52
CA LEU A 49 -5.46 -25.18 2.92
C LEU A 49 -6.33 -25.77 1.81
N LYS A 50 -5.73 -26.40 0.80
CA LYS A 50 -6.46 -26.96 -0.37
C LYS A 50 -7.61 -27.91 -0.01
N ASN A 51 -7.49 -28.60 1.13
CA ASN A 51 -8.47 -29.58 1.61
C ASN A 51 -9.46 -28.98 2.63
N ASP A 52 -9.33 -27.70 2.99
CA ASP A 52 -10.21 -27.01 3.94
C ASP A 52 -10.63 -25.63 3.40
N PRO A 53 -11.63 -25.59 2.49
CA PRO A 53 -12.10 -24.34 1.88
C PRO A 53 -12.66 -23.34 2.89
N SER A 54 -13.25 -23.83 3.98
CA SER A 54 -13.75 -23.00 5.08
C SER A 54 -12.64 -22.27 5.79
N ALA A 55 -11.54 -22.95 6.14
CA ALA A 55 -10.37 -22.31 6.73
C ALA A 55 -9.73 -21.31 5.77
N TYR A 56 -9.65 -21.63 4.47
CA TYR A 56 -9.11 -20.71 3.46
C TYR A 56 -9.97 -19.45 3.33
N ALA A 57 -11.30 -19.58 3.28
CA ALA A 57 -12.22 -18.45 3.26
C ALA A 57 -12.15 -17.62 4.55
N ALA A 58 -12.07 -18.27 5.72
CA ALA A 58 -11.91 -17.59 7.00
C ALA A 58 -10.59 -16.80 7.06
N LEU A 59 -9.50 -17.33 6.48
CA LEU A 59 -8.22 -16.62 6.39
C LEU A 59 -8.31 -15.36 5.52
N TRP A 60 -9.00 -15.42 4.37
CA TRP A 60 -9.28 -14.23 3.55
C TRP A 60 -10.00 -13.14 4.34
N VAL A 61 -11.05 -13.50 5.08
CA VAL A 61 -11.81 -12.56 5.92
C VAL A 61 -10.95 -12.01 7.05
N ALA A 62 -10.17 -12.85 7.73
CA ALA A 62 -9.33 -12.46 8.84
C ALA A 62 -8.23 -11.48 8.42
N ILE A 63 -7.52 -11.76 7.32
CA ILE A 63 -6.46 -10.88 6.82
C ILE A 63 -7.06 -9.59 6.23
N PHE A 64 -8.21 -9.64 5.57
CA PHE A 64 -8.93 -8.44 5.16
C PHE A 64 -9.28 -7.56 6.37
N ALA A 65 -9.87 -8.15 7.41
CA ALA A 65 -10.22 -7.43 8.64
C ALA A 65 -8.99 -6.81 9.30
N LEU A 66 -7.86 -7.52 9.33
CA LEU A 66 -6.59 -7.02 9.87
C LEU A 66 -6.11 -5.77 9.11
N PHE A 67 -6.08 -5.81 7.77
CA PHE A 67 -5.69 -4.64 6.98
C PHE A 67 -6.71 -3.50 7.10
N ALA A 68 -8.01 -3.81 7.12
CA ALA A 68 -9.06 -2.82 7.30
C ALA A 68 -8.92 -2.11 8.65
N ILE A 69 -8.75 -2.85 9.73
CA ILE A 69 -8.53 -2.29 11.08
C ILE A 69 -7.27 -1.44 11.09
N GLY A 70 -6.13 -1.94 10.58
CA GLY A 70 -4.88 -1.20 10.56
C GLY A 70 -4.95 0.11 9.78
N THR A 71 -5.58 0.10 8.61
CA THR A 71 -5.73 1.29 7.76
C THR A 71 -6.75 2.29 8.32
N VAL A 72 -7.86 1.82 8.92
CA VAL A 72 -8.88 2.68 9.55
C VAL A 72 -8.38 3.26 10.86
N ALA A 73 -7.60 2.52 11.66
CA ALA A 73 -7.05 3.00 12.93
C ALA A 73 -6.17 4.24 12.77
N VAL A 74 -5.58 4.45 11.59
CA VAL A 74 -4.72 5.59 11.26
C VAL A 74 -5.47 6.70 10.48
N SER A 75 -6.80 6.63 10.42
CA SER A 75 -7.69 7.55 9.70
C SER A 75 -7.83 8.92 10.39
N ILE A 76 -6.69 9.60 10.60
CA ILE A 76 -6.59 10.90 11.25
C ILE A 76 -6.36 11.98 10.18
N LYS A 77 -7.08 13.11 10.27
CA LYS A 77 -7.19 14.18 9.26
C LYS A 77 -5.91 14.57 8.53
N TYR A 78 -4.78 14.60 9.22
CA TYR A 78 -3.49 15.05 8.67
C TYR A 78 -2.47 13.92 8.51
N ILE A 79 -2.73 12.73 9.06
CA ILE A 79 -1.77 11.63 9.16
C ILE A 79 -2.15 10.46 8.23
N ILE A 80 -3.42 10.34 7.86
CA ILE A 80 -3.92 9.23 7.05
C ILE A 80 -3.12 9.05 5.74
N LYS A 81 -2.88 10.13 4.99
CA LYS A 81 -2.14 10.06 3.73
C LYS A 81 -0.70 9.56 3.90
N PRO A 82 0.17 10.20 4.72
CA PRO A 82 1.54 9.73 4.86
C PRO A 82 1.62 8.30 5.41
N VAL A 83 0.73 7.90 6.33
CA VAL A 83 0.76 6.53 6.86
C VAL A 83 0.29 5.50 5.84
N LEU A 84 -0.78 5.75 5.09
CA LEU A 84 -1.21 4.84 4.02
C LEU A 84 -0.16 4.73 2.91
N ILE A 85 0.54 5.82 2.57
CA ILE A 85 1.68 5.79 1.64
C ILE A 85 2.80 4.90 2.21
N LEU A 86 3.11 5.04 3.51
CA LEU A 86 4.11 4.20 4.17
C LEU A 86 3.73 2.72 4.16
N TYR A 87 2.46 2.39 4.41
CA TYR A 87 1.96 1.02 4.32
C TYR A 87 2.17 0.44 2.93
N ILE A 88 1.79 1.19 1.88
CA ILE A 88 1.99 0.76 0.49
C ILE A 88 3.49 0.61 0.18
N ALA A 89 4.34 1.53 0.65
CA ALA A 89 5.79 1.47 0.44
C ALA A 89 6.41 0.20 1.03
N VAL A 90 6.13 -0.06 2.31
CA VAL A 90 6.66 -1.22 3.05
C VAL A 90 6.13 -2.51 2.43
N ALA A 91 4.83 -2.58 2.14
CA ALA A 91 4.23 -3.76 1.52
C ALA A 91 4.75 -4.00 0.09
N THR A 92 5.03 -2.95 -0.69
CA THR A 92 5.60 -3.10 -2.04
C THR A 92 7.04 -3.63 -1.98
N ALA A 93 7.84 -3.12 -1.03
CA ALA A 93 9.19 -3.63 -0.80
C ALA A 93 9.14 -5.11 -0.38
N ALA A 94 8.33 -5.44 0.63
CA ALA A 94 8.17 -6.80 1.11
C ALA A 94 7.70 -7.75 -0.01
N ALA A 95 6.66 -7.36 -0.76
CA ALA A 95 6.15 -8.14 -1.88
C ALA A 95 7.24 -8.43 -2.92
N TRP A 96 8.01 -7.42 -3.35
CA TRP A 96 9.10 -7.64 -4.31
C TRP A 96 10.14 -8.65 -3.81
N PHE A 97 10.60 -8.49 -2.57
CA PHE A 97 11.63 -9.37 -2.02
C PHE A 97 11.11 -10.78 -1.77
N THR A 98 9.89 -10.92 -1.27
CA THR A 98 9.25 -12.23 -1.08
C THR A 98 8.98 -12.92 -2.41
N ASP A 99 8.44 -12.22 -3.39
CA ASP A 99 8.04 -12.80 -4.67
C ASP A 99 9.26 -13.14 -5.56
N THR A 100 10.31 -12.31 -5.52
CA THR A 100 11.49 -12.46 -6.40
C THR A 100 12.57 -13.35 -5.79
N TYR A 101 12.81 -13.21 -4.47
CA TYR A 101 13.93 -13.86 -3.79
C TYR A 101 13.48 -14.88 -2.73
N GLY A 102 12.17 -15.10 -2.54
CA GLY A 102 11.65 -16.04 -1.54
C GLY A 102 11.87 -15.58 -0.10
N VAL A 103 12.17 -14.30 0.08
CA VAL A 103 12.52 -13.69 1.36
C VAL A 103 11.34 -13.68 2.32
N PHE A 104 11.57 -14.06 3.58
CA PHE A 104 10.58 -13.96 4.67
C PHE A 104 10.95 -12.79 5.58
N VAL A 105 10.18 -11.70 5.53
CA VAL A 105 10.46 -10.52 6.33
C VAL A 105 10.18 -10.80 7.81
N ASP A 106 11.24 -11.05 8.57
CA ASP A 106 11.23 -11.23 10.03
C ASP A 106 12.09 -10.15 10.74
N THR A 107 12.19 -10.25 12.07
CA THR A 107 12.95 -9.29 12.88
C THR A 107 14.44 -9.24 12.51
N ASP A 108 15.04 -10.38 12.18
CA ASP A 108 16.46 -10.46 11.81
C ASP A 108 16.67 -9.79 10.45
N MET A 109 15.75 -9.98 9.51
CA MET A 109 15.78 -9.29 8.22
C MET A 109 15.66 -7.78 8.33
N VAL A 110 14.77 -7.30 9.21
CA VAL A 110 14.65 -5.87 9.48
C VAL A 110 15.96 -5.35 10.07
N ARG A 111 16.54 -6.04 11.05
CA ARG A 111 17.82 -5.67 11.65
C ARG A 111 18.95 -5.62 10.61
N ASN A 112 19.05 -6.66 9.79
CA ASN A 112 20.04 -6.74 8.73
C ASN A 112 19.88 -5.58 7.74
N ALA A 113 18.65 -5.24 7.34
CA ALA A 113 18.40 -4.12 6.44
C ALA A 113 18.85 -2.76 7.02
N PHE A 114 18.81 -2.58 8.35
CA PHE A 114 19.34 -1.39 9.02
C PHE A 114 20.87 -1.38 9.13
N GLU A 115 21.50 -2.55 9.25
CA GLU A 115 22.96 -2.70 9.37
C GLU A 115 23.65 -2.78 7.99
N THR A 116 22.90 -3.03 6.91
CA THR A 116 23.41 -3.25 5.54
C THR A 116 24.16 -2.05 4.98
N THR A 117 25.27 -2.30 4.30
CA THR A 117 26.08 -1.26 3.63
C THR A 117 25.69 -1.05 2.17
N LYS A 118 26.00 0.13 1.60
CA LYS A 118 25.72 0.42 0.17
C LYS A 118 26.37 -0.58 -0.79
N ALA A 119 27.52 -1.15 -0.43
CA ALA A 119 28.21 -2.13 -1.26
C ALA A 119 27.43 -3.46 -1.35
N GLU A 120 26.66 -3.81 -0.31
CA GLU A 120 25.89 -5.05 -0.24
C GLU A 120 24.53 -4.96 -0.95
N THR A 121 24.00 -3.75 -1.16
CA THR A 121 22.65 -3.54 -1.73
C THR A 121 22.65 -3.09 -3.20
N GLN A 122 23.81 -2.80 -3.80
CA GLN A 122 23.90 -2.26 -5.16
C GLN A 122 23.28 -3.19 -6.21
N ASP A 123 23.54 -4.49 -6.10
CA ASP A 123 23.02 -5.49 -7.05
C ASP A 123 21.51 -5.74 -6.86
N LEU A 124 20.91 -5.30 -5.76
CA LEU A 124 19.47 -5.42 -5.51
C LEU A 124 18.65 -4.36 -6.25
N LEU A 125 19.27 -3.24 -6.65
CA LEU A 125 18.64 -2.20 -7.47
C LEU A 125 18.55 -2.63 -8.95
N THR A 126 17.62 -3.55 -9.21
CA THR A 126 17.39 -4.07 -10.56
C THR A 126 16.37 -3.21 -11.34
N PRO A 127 16.40 -3.21 -12.67
CA PRO A 127 15.33 -2.63 -13.48
C PRO A 127 13.94 -3.21 -13.16
N GLY A 128 13.91 -4.49 -12.75
CA GLY A 128 12.69 -5.16 -12.30
C GLY A 128 12.10 -4.51 -11.04
N LEU A 129 12.93 -4.24 -10.04
CA LEU A 129 12.53 -3.53 -8.81
C LEU A 129 11.96 -2.15 -9.13
N ILE A 130 12.61 -1.39 -10.02
CA ILE A 130 12.15 -0.06 -10.44
C ILE A 130 10.77 -0.15 -11.09
N LYS A 131 10.58 -1.10 -12.02
CA LYS A 131 9.28 -1.33 -12.66
C LYS A 131 8.21 -1.74 -11.65
N HIS A 132 8.56 -2.60 -10.68
CA HIS A 132 7.64 -3.03 -9.64
C HIS A 132 7.20 -1.85 -8.78
N PHE A 133 8.14 -1.03 -8.28
CA PHE A 133 7.80 0.19 -7.54
C PHE A 133 6.99 1.19 -8.38
N ALA A 134 7.30 1.35 -9.66
CA ALA A 134 6.51 2.19 -10.57
C ALA A 134 5.02 1.82 -10.59
N LEU A 135 4.73 0.52 -10.67
CA LEU A 135 3.37 0.00 -10.79
C LEU A 135 2.66 -0.15 -9.44
N TYR A 136 3.35 -0.67 -8.43
CA TYR A 136 2.74 -1.08 -7.17
C TYR A 136 2.90 -0.07 -6.03
N PHE A 137 3.80 0.91 -6.17
CA PHE A 137 3.95 1.99 -5.20
C PHE A 137 3.57 3.35 -5.81
N PHE A 138 4.24 3.78 -6.87
CA PHE A 138 4.07 5.14 -7.40
C PHE A 138 2.68 5.37 -7.99
N LEU A 139 2.15 4.42 -8.78
CA LEU A 139 0.80 4.53 -9.36
C LEU A 139 -0.31 4.64 -8.30
N PRO A 140 -0.43 3.73 -7.30
CA PRO A 140 -1.49 3.84 -6.29
C PRO A 140 -1.30 5.03 -5.35
N THR A 141 -0.06 5.40 -5.00
CA THR A 141 0.19 6.58 -4.15
C THR A 141 -0.02 7.90 -4.88
N ALA A 142 0.24 7.96 -6.19
CA ALA A 142 -0.15 9.10 -7.03
C ALA A 142 -1.67 9.28 -7.04
N PHE A 143 -2.43 8.18 -7.16
CA PHE A 143 -3.88 8.22 -7.03
C PHE A 143 -4.33 8.69 -5.63
N LEU A 144 -3.76 8.13 -4.56
CA LEU A 144 -4.06 8.50 -3.17
C LEU A 144 -3.75 9.97 -2.84
N THR A 145 -2.68 10.52 -3.42
CA THR A 145 -2.33 11.94 -3.25
C THR A 145 -3.22 12.84 -4.10
N TRP A 146 -3.71 12.36 -5.25
CA TRP A 146 -4.64 13.08 -6.10
C TRP A 146 -6.04 13.24 -5.48
N ILE A 147 -6.58 12.20 -4.82
CA ILE A 147 -7.90 12.27 -4.18
C ILE A 147 -7.94 13.24 -3.00
N ARG A 148 -9.12 13.81 -2.74
CA ARG A 148 -9.39 14.62 -1.54
C ARG A 148 -10.12 13.76 -0.52
N ILE A 149 -9.48 13.51 0.62
CA ILE A 149 -10.06 12.71 1.71
C ILE A 149 -10.95 13.62 2.56
N VAL A 150 -12.24 13.30 2.58
CA VAL A 150 -13.25 13.99 3.39
C VAL A 150 -13.45 13.17 4.66
N HIS A 151 -13.13 13.75 5.81
CA HIS A 151 -13.35 13.10 7.10
C HIS A 151 -14.78 13.38 7.51
N GLN A 152 -15.57 12.33 7.74
CA GLN A 152 -16.90 12.53 8.30
C GLN A 152 -16.78 12.87 9.79
N PRO A 153 -17.53 13.87 10.28
CA PRO A 153 -17.58 14.11 11.72
C PRO A 153 -18.19 12.88 12.40
N PHE A 154 -17.53 12.38 13.44
CA PHE A 154 -18.14 11.41 14.35
C PHE A 154 -19.37 12.08 14.97
N GLY A 155 -20.55 11.63 14.57
CA GLY A 155 -21.84 12.07 15.13
C GLY A 155 -22.12 11.41 16.47
#